data_AF-A0A0D0CBV0-F1
#
_entry.id   AF-A0A0D0CBV0-F1
#
_cell.length_a   1.000
_cell.length_b   1.000
_cell.length_c   1.000
_cell.angle_alpha   90.00
_cell.angle_beta   90.00
_cell.angle_gamma   90.00
#
_symmetry.space_group_name_H-M   'P 1'
#
loop_
_entity.id
_entity.type
_entity.pdbx_description
1 polymer ?
#
loop_
_entity_poly.entity_id
_entity_poly.type
_entity_poly.pdbx_seq_one_letter_code
_entity_poly.pdbx_strand_id
1 'polypeptide(L)'
;MIIDCKKWRKEFGVDDIVKNFDFPEKEEVDKYYLQFYHKMDKDGRPIYIEQLGKLDFKALYACTTQDRLLKCLIWEMSLSNFYRVKDYVMATSSIGQDRYPECMGKFYIINAPWLFSGVWTVIKPWLDEVTVAKIAILGKDYKDMLLAQIPKENLPKELGGGCTCEKGCSLGDEGPGNEAKWQKIEAEMSNGSPKTA
;
A
#
# COMPACT_ATOMS: atom_id res chain seq x y z
N MET A 1 -6.75 21.79 7.64
CA MET A 1 -6.47 20.53 6.90
C MET A 1 -5.48 20.71 5.74
N ILE A 2 -5.83 21.37 4.62
CA ILE A 2 -4.91 21.52 3.46
C ILE A 2 -3.70 22.41 3.78
N ILE A 3 -3.93 23.51 4.50
CA ILE A 3 -2.86 24.45 4.89
C ILE A 3 -1.87 23.75 5.83
N ASP A 4 -2.39 23.00 6.80
CA ASP A 4 -1.58 22.23 7.75
C ASP A 4 -0.81 21.10 7.06
N CYS A 5 -1.42 20.41 6.09
CA CYS A 5 -0.74 19.40 5.28
C CYS A 5 0.40 20.01 4.44
N LYS A 6 0.16 21.16 3.78
CA LYS A 6 1.21 21.88 3.03
C LYS A 6 2.34 22.34 3.94
N LYS A 7 2.01 22.85 5.14
CA LYS A 7 2.98 23.27 6.14
C LYS A 7 3.81 22.08 6.61
N TRP A 8 3.19 20.97 7.00
CA TRP A 8 3.87 19.75 7.38
C TRP A 8 4.76 19.19 6.25
N ARG A 9 4.26 19.13 5.02
CA ARG A 9 5.06 18.67 3.86
C ARG A 9 6.33 19.48 3.68
N LYS A 10 6.24 20.80 3.87
CA LYS A 10 7.38 21.71 3.79
C LYS A 10 8.33 21.54 4.98
N GLU A 11 7.81 21.43 6.20
CA GLU A 11 8.61 21.29 7.43
C GLU A 11 9.31 19.93 7.51
N PHE A 12 8.64 18.86 7.09
CA PHE A 12 9.18 17.50 7.09
C PHE A 12 10.09 17.23 5.87
N GLY A 13 10.02 18.06 4.83
CA GLY A 13 10.84 17.92 3.63
C GLY A 13 10.37 16.80 2.68
N VAL A 14 9.06 16.57 2.57
CA VAL A 14 8.50 15.46 1.78
C VAL A 14 8.90 15.51 0.31
N ASP A 15 8.93 16.70 -0.30
CA ASP A 15 9.29 16.84 -1.72
C ASP A 15 10.77 16.52 -2.00
N ASP A 16 11.64 16.68 -0.98
CA ASP A 16 13.04 16.26 -1.03
C ASP A 16 13.17 14.75 -0.88
N ILE A 17 12.45 14.17 0.09
CA ILE A 17 12.38 12.71 0.29
C ILE A 17 11.96 12.00 -0.99
N VAL A 18 10.89 12.48 -1.66
CA VAL A 18 10.40 11.86 -2.90
C VAL A 18 11.47 11.80 -4.00
N LYS A 19 12.36 12.80 -4.06
CA LYS A 19 13.36 12.92 -5.13
C LYS A 19 14.70 12.29 -4.80
N ASN A 20 15.11 12.39 -3.54
CA ASN A 20 16.51 12.19 -3.13
C ASN A 20 16.68 11.09 -2.08
N PHE A 21 15.59 10.54 -1.53
CA PHE A 21 15.70 9.46 -0.55
C PHE A 21 16.16 8.17 -1.22
N ASP A 22 17.21 7.59 -0.63
CA ASP A 22 17.72 6.26 -0.98
C ASP A 22 17.63 5.32 0.24
N PHE A 23 17.29 4.07 -0.04
CA PHE A 23 17.06 3.04 0.97
C PHE A 23 17.79 1.74 0.62
N PRO A 24 19.14 1.76 0.58
CA PRO A 24 19.95 0.64 0.13
C PRO A 24 19.82 -0.59 1.04
N GLU A 25 19.44 -0.40 2.31
CA GLU A 25 19.20 -1.50 3.24
C GLU A 25 17.84 -2.21 3.06
N LYS A 26 17.01 -1.82 2.08
CA LYS A 26 15.66 -2.40 1.87
C LYS A 26 15.67 -3.92 1.82
N GLU A 27 16.62 -4.50 1.08
CA GLU A 27 16.73 -5.96 0.94
C GLU A 27 17.05 -6.67 2.27
N GLU A 28 17.81 -6.03 3.15
CA GLU A 28 18.09 -6.55 4.50
C GLU A 28 16.88 -6.36 5.40
N VAL A 29 16.22 -5.20 5.33
CA VAL A 29 14.98 -4.91 6.07
C VAL A 29 13.88 -5.90 5.72
N ASP A 30 13.72 -6.27 4.44
CA ASP A 30 12.68 -7.18 3.97
C ASP A 30 12.78 -8.60 4.52
N LYS A 31 13.95 -8.99 5.04
CA LYS A 31 14.12 -10.28 5.74
C LYS A 31 13.38 -10.32 7.08
N TYR A 32 13.24 -9.16 7.73
CA TYR A 32 12.65 -9.04 9.06
C TYR A 32 11.27 -8.37 9.01
N TYR A 33 11.08 -7.38 8.15
CA TYR A 33 9.83 -6.64 8.01
C TYR A 33 9.45 -6.52 6.54
N LEU A 34 8.87 -7.60 6.03
CA LEU A 34 8.52 -7.71 4.62
C LEU A 34 7.31 -6.83 4.29
N GLN A 35 7.55 -5.83 3.44
CA GLN A 35 6.57 -4.87 2.95
C GLN A 35 6.64 -4.81 1.42
N PHE A 36 5.51 -4.98 0.75
CA PHE A 36 5.48 -4.90 -0.70
C PHE A 36 4.09 -4.56 -1.24
N TYR A 37 4.09 -3.96 -2.43
CA TYR A 37 2.89 -3.80 -3.23
C TYR A 37 2.74 -4.97 -4.20
N HIS A 38 1.49 -5.37 -4.46
CA HIS A 38 1.22 -6.48 -5.35
C HIS A 38 -0.10 -6.30 -6.10
N LYS A 39 -0.05 -5.88 -7.36
CA LYS A 39 -1.22 -5.75 -8.24
C LYS A 39 -2.33 -4.86 -7.63
N MET A 40 -3.57 -5.07 -8.05
CA MET A 40 -4.72 -4.21 -7.76
C MET A 40 -5.91 -5.00 -7.20
N ASP A 41 -6.70 -4.36 -6.35
CA ASP A 41 -8.02 -4.82 -5.92
C ASP A 41 -9.08 -4.60 -7.01
N LYS A 42 -10.34 -5.01 -6.76
CA LYS A 42 -11.45 -4.86 -7.71
C LYS A 42 -11.83 -3.41 -7.99
N ASP A 43 -11.45 -2.48 -7.13
CA ASP A 43 -11.70 -1.04 -7.27
C ASP A 43 -10.51 -0.33 -7.93
N GLY A 44 -9.51 -1.06 -8.42
CA GLY A 44 -8.31 -0.51 -9.06
C GLY A 44 -7.29 0.07 -8.07
N ARG A 45 -7.41 -0.24 -6.77
CA ARG A 45 -6.47 0.25 -5.75
C ARG A 45 -5.27 -0.69 -5.64
N PRO A 46 -4.05 -0.16 -5.49
CA PRO A 46 -2.88 -1.00 -5.29
C PRO A 46 -2.98 -1.76 -3.96
N ILE A 47 -2.69 -3.06 -4.01
CA ILE A 47 -2.70 -3.90 -2.82
C ILE A 47 -1.34 -3.75 -2.14
N TYR A 48 -1.34 -3.32 -0.88
CA TYR A 48 -0.15 -3.25 -0.04
C TYR A 48 -0.22 -4.32 1.05
N ILE A 49 0.85 -5.09 1.21
CA ILE A 49 0.91 -6.23 2.14
C ILE A 49 2.09 -6.03 3.09
N GLU A 50 1.81 -6.10 4.39
CA GLU A 50 2.80 -6.07 5.47
C GLU A 50 2.76 -7.37 6.28
N GLN A 51 3.90 -8.03 6.45
CA GLN A 51 4.01 -9.26 7.27
C GLN A 51 4.58 -8.98 8.67
N LEU A 52 3.74 -8.51 9.59
CA LEU A 52 4.15 -8.22 10.98
C LEU A 52 4.45 -9.48 11.82
N GLY A 53 3.93 -10.65 11.44
CA GLY A 53 4.13 -11.88 12.20
C GLY A 53 5.55 -12.43 12.19
N LYS A 54 6.40 -11.96 11.27
CA LYS A 54 7.82 -12.34 11.15
C LYS A 54 8.77 -11.28 11.70
N LEU A 55 8.22 -10.26 12.36
CA LEU A 55 8.97 -9.07 12.73
C LEU A 55 9.92 -9.31 13.91
N ASP A 56 11.21 -9.16 13.65
CA ASP A 56 12.26 -9.11 14.66
C ASP A 56 12.73 -7.67 14.84
N PHE A 57 12.21 -6.99 15.87
CA PHE A 57 12.57 -5.60 16.17
C PHE A 57 14.07 -5.44 16.45
N LYS A 58 14.73 -6.42 17.05
CA LYS A 58 16.15 -6.32 17.40
C LYS A 58 17.01 -6.36 16.16
N ALA A 59 16.73 -7.29 15.24
CA ALA A 59 17.43 -7.38 13.97
C ALA A 59 17.09 -6.20 13.05
N LEU A 60 15.82 -5.77 13.01
CA LEU A 60 15.37 -4.62 12.23
C LEU A 60 16.09 -3.33 12.64
N TYR A 61 16.14 -3.02 13.94
CA TYR A 61 16.83 -1.82 14.42
C TYR A 61 18.36 -1.94 14.43
N ALA A 62 18.92 -3.11 14.12
CA ALA A 62 20.35 -3.26 13.86
C ALA A 62 20.72 -2.82 12.43
N CYS A 63 19.79 -2.91 11.47
CA CYS A 63 20.05 -2.54 10.07
C CYS A 63 19.42 -1.20 9.66
N THR A 64 18.37 -0.73 10.33
CA THR A 64 17.71 0.54 9.99
C THR A 64 17.22 1.31 11.21
N THR A 65 16.63 2.49 10.99
CA THR A 65 16.10 3.36 12.06
C THR A 65 14.64 3.70 11.82
N GLN A 66 13.92 4.07 12.88
CA GLN A 66 12.53 4.53 12.78
C GLN A 66 12.38 5.72 11.82
N ASP A 67 13.32 6.67 11.82
CA ASP A 67 13.30 7.82 10.89
C ASP A 67 13.41 7.38 9.43
N ARG A 68 14.30 6.42 9.12
CA ARG A 68 14.48 5.92 7.76
C ARG A 68 13.29 5.08 7.29
N LEU A 69 12.71 4.25 8.16
CA LEU A 69 11.46 3.54 7.88
C LEU A 69 10.31 4.51 7.61
N LEU A 70 10.19 5.58 8.40
CA LEU A 70 9.19 6.62 8.20
C LEU A 70 9.38 7.36 6.86
N LYS A 71 10.62 7.70 6.49
CA LYS A 71 10.94 8.31 5.19
C LYS A 71 10.63 7.37 4.03
N CYS A 72 10.94 6.08 4.16
CA CYS A 72 10.59 5.05 3.18
C CYS A 72 9.07 4.96 2.99
N LEU A 73 8.30 4.91 4.09
CA LEU A 73 6.83 4.92 4.03
C LEU A 73 6.28 6.17 3.34
N ILE A 74 6.82 7.36 3.64
CA ILE A 74 6.41 8.61 3.02
C ILE A 74 6.71 8.61 1.51
N TRP A 75 7.87 8.07 1.13
CA TRP A 75 8.28 7.90 -0.27
C TRP A 75 7.30 6.97 -1.01
N GLU A 76 7.04 5.77 -0.48
CA GLU A 76 6.11 4.79 -1.06
C GLU A 76 4.67 5.32 -1.15
N MET A 77 4.16 5.95 -0.09
CA MET A 77 2.82 6.54 -0.08
C MET A 77 2.69 7.67 -1.09
N SER A 78 3.74 8.46 -1.30
CA SER A 78 3.73 9.55 -2.29
C SER A 78 3.63 9.00 -3.71
N LEU A 79 4.32 7.90 -4.02
CA LEU A 79 4.19 7.19 -5.28
C LEU A 79 2.79 6.61 -5.45
N SER A 80 2.28 5.84 -4.48
CA SER A 80 0.93 5.27 -4.55
C SER A 80 -0.16 6.34 -4.73
N ASN A 81 -0.05 7.48 -4.03
CA ASN A 81 -0.99 8.59 -4.15
C ASN A 81 -0.94 9.28 -5.51
N PHE A 82 0.24 9.37 -6.13
CA PHE A 82 0.39 9.85 -7.50
C PHE A 82 -0.40 8.94 -8.45
N TYR A 83 -0.19 7.62 -8.38
CA TYR A 83 -0.90 6.69 -9.25
C TYR A 83 -2.41 6.68 -9.04
N ARG A 84 -2.88 6.92 -7.82
CA ARG A 84 -4.33 6.99 -7.56
C ARG A 84 -5.01 8.19 -8.20
N VAL A 85 -4.31 9.32 -8.31
CA VAL A 85 -4.90 10.52 -8.91
C VAL A 85 -4.48 10.76 -10.33
N LYS A 86 -3.49 10.04 -10.86
CA LYS A 86 -3.06 10.27 -12.24
C LYS A 86 -4.27 10.14 -13.18
N ASP A 87 -5.14 9.15 -12.98
CA ASP A 87 -6.30 8.94 -13.84
C ASP A 87 -7.34 10.04 -13.64
N TYR A 88 -7.54 10.51 -12.40
CA TYR A 88 -8.39 11.65 -12.10
C TYR A 88 -7.83 12.95 -12.71
N VAL A 89 -6.58 13.30 -12.44
CA VAL A 89 -5.87 14.50 -12.92
C VAL A 89 -5.77 14.52 -14.44
N MET A 90 -5.52 13.38 -15.08
CA MET A 90 -5.48 13.26 -16.53
C MET A 90 -6.88 13.38 -17.14
N ALA A 91 -7.91 12.82 -16.50
CA ALA A 91 -9.31 12.94 -16.93
C ALA A 91 -9.93 14.33 -16.63
N THR A 92 -9.44 15.04 -15.60
CA THR A 92 -9.97 16.33 -15.14
C THR A 92 -9.03 17.49 -15.45
N SER A 93 -8.17 17.38 -16.46
CA SER A 93 -7.24 18.45 -16.89
C SER A 93 -7.93 19.77 -17.32
N SER A 94 -9.26 19.84 -17.33
CA SER A 94 -10.05 21.07 -17.47
C SER A 94 -10.91 21.46 -16.25
N ILE A 95 -10.95 20.67 -15.16
CA ILE A 95 -11.70 21.03 -13.95
C ILE A 95 -10.84 20.74 -12.73
N GLY A 96 -10.27 21.81 -12.19
CA GLY A 96 -9.32 21.76 -11.09
C GLY A 96 -9.93 21.44 -9.73
N GLN A 97 -9.05 20.85 -8.92
CA GLN A 97 -9.02 20.82 -7.45
C GLN A 97 -10.08 19.99 -6.72
N ASP A 98 -9.62 18.92 -6.06
CA ASP A 98 -9.82 18.78 -4.61
C ASP A 98 -8.72 17.94 -3.96
N ARG A 99 -8.23 18.43 -2.82
CA ARG A 99 -6.94 18.07 -2.21
C ARG A 99 -7.14 17.05 -1.08
N TYR A 100 -6.91 15.79 -1.41
CA TYR A 100 -6.67 14.61 -0.55
C TYR A 100 -6.91 14.70 0.98
N PRO A 101 -8.07 14.24 1.43
CA PRO A 101 -8.21 13.33 2.55
C PRO A 101 -8.55 11.92 2.02
N GLU A 102 -8.27 10.85 2.77
CA GLU A 102 -8.55 9.43 2.44
C GLU A 102 -7.52 8.69 1.58
N CYS A 103 -6.27 8.51 2.00
CA CYS A 103 -5.31 7.63 1.29
C CYS A 103 -5.62 6.12 1.47
N MET A 104 -6.26 5.76 2.58
CA MET A 104 -6.60 4.38 2.93
C MET A 104 -8.02 4.05 2.48
N GLY A 105 -8.16 3.03 1.60
CA GLY A 105 -9.45 2.55 1.10
C GLY A 105 -10.06 1.46 1.99
N LYS A 106 -9.33 0.36 2.17
CA LYS A 106 -9.67 -0.78 3.04
C LYS A 106 -8.40 -1.22 3.76
N PHE A 107 -8.53 -1.66 5.01
CA PHE A 107 -7.41 -2.15 5.81
C PHE A 107 -7.80 -3.47 6.48
N TYR A 108 -7.07 -4.55 6.18
CA TYR A 108 -7.37 -5.88 6.70
C TYR A 108 -6.23 -6.36 7.60
N ILE A 109 -6.54 -6.63 8.86
CA ILE A 109 -5.63 -7.29 9.80
C ILE A 109 -6.05 -8.76 9.85
N ILE A 110 -5.24 -9.65 9.29
CA ILE A 110 -5.55 -11.08 9.18
C ILE A 110 -4.74 -11.90 10.17
N ASN A 111 -5.22 -13.10 10.52
CA ASN A 111 -4.62 -13.94 11.54
C ASN A 111 -4.44 -13.22 12.88
N ALA A 112 -5.31 -12.24 13.18
CA ALA A 112 -5.24 -11.49 14.41
C ALA A 112 -5.50 -12.44 15.60
N PRO A 113 -4.59 -12.58 16.56
CA PRO A 113 -4.86 -13.37 17.76
C PRO A 113 -6.00 -12.73 18.55
N TRP A 114 -6.74 -13.53 19.32
CA TRP A 114 -7.89 -13.04 20.10
C TRP A 114 -7.53 -11.85 21.02
N LEU A 115 -6.28 -11.79 21.50
CA LEU A 115 -5.77 -10.68 22.31
C LEU A 115 -5.73 -9.34 21.55
N PHE A 116 -5.61 -9.38 20.21
CA PHE A 116 -5.59 -8.17 19.38
C PHE A 116 -6.90 -7.39 19.45
N SER A 117 -8.04 -8.05 19.70
CA SER A 117 -9.32 -7.37 19.94
C SER A 117 -9.27 -6.48 21.20
N GLY A 118 -8.49 -6.87 22.22
CA GLY A 118 -8.23 -6.05 23.40
C GLY A 118 -7.38 -4.82 23.06
N VAL A 119 -6.29 -5.01 22.33
CA VAL A 119 -5.40 -3.92 21.86
C VAL A 119 -6.17 -2.92 20.99
N TRP A 120 -7.02 -3.41 20.08
CA TRP A 120 -7.84 -2.57 19.21
C TRP A 120 -8.79 -1.65 19.98
N THR A 121 -9.34 -2.12 21.11
CA THR A 121 -10.22 -1.31 21.98
C THR A 121 -9.48 -0.10 22.57
N VAL A 122 -8.17 -0.20 22.77
CA VAL A 122 -7.31 0.89 23.27
C VAL A 122 -6.92 1.86 22.15
N ILE A 123 -6.71 1.35 20.92
CA ILE A 123 -6.28 2.16 19.77
C ILE A 123 -7.45 2.93 19.15
N LYS A 124 -8.64 2.33 19.10
CA LYS A 124 -9.83 2.87 18.44
C LYS A 124 -10.16 4.33 18.81
N PRO A 125 -10.06 4.80 20.07
CA PRO A 125 -10.32 6.20 20.43
C PRO A 125 -9.34 7.22 19.84
N TRP A 126 -8.19 6.78 19.33
CA TRP A 126 -7.19 7.65 18.69
C TRP A 126 -7.39 7.77 17.18
N LEU A 127 -8.34 7.03 16.61
CA LEU A 127 -8.66 7.01 15.18
C LEU A 127 -10.03 7.64 14.94
N ASP A 128 -10.17 8.36 13.83
CA ASP A 128 -11.47 8.90 13.41
C ASP A 128 -12.42 7.78 12.94
N GLU A 129 -13.72 8.04 13.01
CA GLU A 129 -14.76 7.05 12.70
C GLU A 129 -14.68 6.50 11.27
N VAL A 130 -14.21 7.30 10.30
CA VAL A 130 -14.08 6.88 8.90
C VAL A 130 -12.93 5.90 8.74
N THR A 131 -11.81 6.14 9.42
CA THR A 131 -10.67 5.21 9.46
C THR A 131 -11.08 3.90 10.14
N VAL A 132 -11.79 3.95 11.27
CA VAL A 132 -12.29 2.76 11.96
C VAL A 132 -13.21 1.94 11.06
N ALA A 133 -14.11 2.59 10.30
CA ALA A 133 -15.04 1.91 9.40
C ALA A 133 -14.36 1.19 8.23
N LYS A 134 -13.09 1.52 7.94
CA LYS A 134 -12.28 0.90 6.88
C LYS A 134 -11.44 -0.27 7.37
N ILE A 135 -11.30 -0.45 8.68
CA ILE A 135 -10.45 -1.47 9.31
C ILE A 135 -11.28 -2.71 9.65
N ALA A 136 -10.88 -3.85 9.10
CA ALA A 136 -11.44 -5.16 9.40
C ALA A 136 -10.38 -6.04 10.06
N ILE A 137 -10.68 -6.51 11.27
CA ILE A 137 -9.83 -7.44 12.03
C ILE A 137 -10.41 -8.84 11.86
N LEU A 138 -9.62 -9.73 11.28
CA LEU A 138 -10.04 -11.05 10.84
C LEU A 138 -9.19 -12.14 11.52
N GLY A 139 -9.86 -13.25 11.86
CA GLY A 139 -9.24 -14.43 12.45
C GLY A 139 -8.55 -15.30 11.38
N LYS A 140 -8.72 -16.62 11.48
CA LYS A 140 -8.15 -17.60 10.53
C LYS A 140 -9.00 -17.77 9.25
N ASP A 141 -10.23 -17.30 9.29
CA ASP A 141 -11.29 -17.37 8.29
C ASP A 141 -11.35 -16.14 7.37
N TYR A 142 -10.23 -15.41 7.24
CA TYR A 142 -10.15 -14.15 6.52
C TYR A 142 -10.29 -14.24 4.98
N LYS A 143 -10.14 -15.44 4.40
CA LYS A 143 -9.95 -15.63 2.95
C LYS A 143 -11.14 -15.13 2.13
N ASP A 144 -12.36 -15.43 2.54
CA ASP A 144 -13.56 -15.04 1.80
C ASP A 144 -13.74 -13.52 1.77
N MET A 145 -13.39 -12.86 2.88
CA MET A 145 -13.39 -11.40 2.97
C MET A 145 -12.36 -10.76 2.03
N LEU A 146 -11.14 -11.32 1.96
CA LEU A 146 -10.12 -10.83 1.01
C LEU A 146 -10.56 -11.06 -0.44
N LEU A 147 -11.08 -12.24 -0.77
CA LEU A 147 -11.53 -12.57 -2.13
C LEU A 147 -12.79 -11.79 -2.57
N ALA A 148 -13.57 -11.29 -1.61
CA ALA A 148 -14.66 -10.35 -1.90
C ALA A 148 -14.14 -9.03 -2.47
N GLN A 149 -12.98 -8.55 -2.00
CA GLN A 149 -12.38 -7.28 -2.45
C GLN A 149 -11.30 -7.44 -3.52
N ILE A 150 -10.53 -8.52 -3.48
CA ILE A 150 -9.33 -8.73 -4.30
C ILE A 150 -9.58 -9.87 -5.29
N PRO A 151 -9.31 -9.69 -6.61
CA PRO A 151 -9.38 -10.79 -7.56
C PRO A 151 -8.47 -11.95 -7.14
N LYS A 152 -8.93 -13.19 -7.28
CA LYS A 152 -8.20 -14.36 -6.78
C LYS A 152 -6.81 -14.47 -7.40
N GLU A 153 -6.71 -14.21 -8.69
CA GLU A 153 -5.50 -14.14 -9.50
C GLU A 153 -4.54 -13.01 -9.10
N ASN A 154 -5.03 -12.00 -8.37
CA ASN A 154 -4.24 -10.89 -7.86
C ASN A 154 -3.80 -11.07 -6.41
N LEU A 155 -4.38 -12.03 -5.68
CA LEU A 155 -4.02 -12.32 -4.31
C LEU A 155 -2.93 -13.44 -4.26
N PRO A 156 -1.86 -13.29 -3.48
CA PRO A 156 -0.87 -14.34 -3.28
C PRO A 156 -1.49 -15.65 -2.74
N LYS A 157 -0.96 -16.80 -3.18
CA LYS A 157 -1.41 -18.12 -2.69
C LYS A 157 -1.33 -18.26 -1.17
N GLU A 158 -0.30 -17.69 -0.55
CA GLU A 158 -0.12 -17.68 0.92
C GLU A 158 -1.28 -16.99 1.65
N LEU A 159 -1.95 -16.04 0.98
CA LEU A 159 -3.10 -15.31 1.51
C LEU A 159 -4.45 -15.92 1.08
N GLY A 160 -4.45 -17.10 0.45
CA GLY A 160 -5.66 -17.77 -0.02
C GLY A 160 -6.05 -17.44 -1.46
N GLY A 161 -5.21 -16.70 -2.19
CA GLY A 161 -5.40 -16.41 -3.60
C GLY A 161 -4.86 -17.48 -4.56
N GLY A 162 -4.70 -17.09 -5.81
CA GLY A 162 -4.22 -17.94 -6.91
C GLY A 162 -2.91 -17.45 -7.53
N CYS A 163 -2.42 -16.27 -7.16
CA CYS A 163 -1.24 -15.67 -7.79
C CYS A 163 0.05 -16.45 -7.50
N THR A 164 0.82 -16.70 -8.55
CA THR A 164 2.21 -17.19 -8.48
C THR A 164 3.09 -16.36 -9.39
N CYS A 165 3.88 -15.47 -8.80
CA CYS A 165 4.95 -14.78 -9.52
C CYS A 165 6.20 -15.68 -9.58
N GLU A 166 6.96 -15.58 -10.67
CA GLU A 166 8.17 -16.39 -10.88
C GLU A 166 9.20 -16.27 -9.75
N LYS A 167 9.34 -15.08 -9.17
CA LYS A 167 10.26 -14.78 -8.05
C LYS A 167 9.58 -14.82 -6.66
N GLY A 168 8.32 -15.23 -6.59
CA GLY A 168 7.46 -15.09 -5.41
C GLY A 168 6.76 -13.74 -5.37
N CYS A 169 5.52 -13.69 -4.84
CA CYS A 169 4.68 -12.49 -4.90
C CYS A 169 5.26 -11.30 -4.13
N SER A 170 6.08 -11.55 -3.10
CA SER A 170 6.74 -10.52 -2.30
C SER A 170 7.95 -9.87 -2.95
N LEU A 171 8.56 -10.56 -3.92
CA LEU A 171 9.70 -10.08 -4.71
C LEU A 171 9.28 -9.82 -6.17
N GLY A 172 7.98 -9.99 -6.46
CA GLY A 172 7.40 -9.72 -7.75
C GLY A 172 7.31 -8.21 -7.91
N ASP A 173 7.98 -7.69 -8.93
CA ASP A 173 8.01 -6.27 -9.29
C ASP A 173 6.68 -5.84 -9.94
N GLU A 174 5.58 -6.12 -9.24
CA GLU A 174 4.18 -5.95 -9.65
C GLU A 174 3.48 -4.89 -8.81
N GLY A 175 4.25 -4.05 -8.12
CA GLY A 175 3.79 -2.90 -7.36
C GLY A 175 4.18 -1.59 -8.05
N PRO A 176 3.60 -0.43 -7.68
CA PRO A 176 3.75 0.83 -8.40
C PRO A 176 5.18 1.36 -8.59
N GLY A 177 6.17 0.81 -7.89
CA GLY A 177 7.59 1.15 -8.05
C GLY A 177 8.25 0.65 -9.36
N ASN A 178 7.62 -0.28 -10.09
CA ASN A 178 8.10 -0.72 -11.41
C ASN A 178 7.59 0.20 -12.53
N GLU A 179 8.11 1.42 -12.59
CA GLU A 179 7.67 2.46 -13.51
C GLU A 179 7.54 1.95 -14.96
N ALA A 180 8.51 1.15 -15.44
CA ALA A 180 8.54 0.63 -16.80
C ALA A 180 7.41 -0.38 -17.10
N LYS A 181 7.09 -1.26 -16.14
CA LYS A 181 5.99 -2.22 -16.29
C LYS A 181 4.63 -1.52 -16.22
N TRP A 182 4.48 -0.52 -15.35
CA TRP A 182 3.24 0.22 -15.22
C TRP A 182 2.98 1.16 -16.38
N GLN A 183 4.00 1.86 -16.89
CA GLN A 183 3.90 2.64 -18.14
C GLN A 183 3.45 1.76 -19.32
N LYS A 184 3.90 0.50 -19.37
CA LYS A 184 3.48 -0.46 -20.39
C LYS A 184 2.02 -0.91 -20.19
N ILE A 185 1.61 -1.26 -18.97
CA ILE A 185 0.22 -1.62 -18.65
C ILE A 185 -0.72 -0.44 -18.91
N GLU A 186 -0.30 0.78 -18.62
CA GLU A 186 -1.03 2.03 -18.92
C GLU A 186 -1.16 2.26 -20.42
N ALA A 187 -0.11 2.00 -21.19
CA ALA A 187 -0.18 2.05 -22.66
C ALA A 187 -1.13 0.97 -23.23
N GLU A 188 -1.17 -0.22 -22.63
CA GLU A 188 -2.08 -1.29 -23.04
C GLU A 188 -3.54 -0.99 -22.66
N MET A 189 -3.80 -0.42 -21.47
CA MET A 189 -5.13 -0.05 -21.01
C MET A 189 -5.68 1.19 -21.72
N SER A 190 -4.83 2.15 -22.10
CA SER A 190 -5.21 3.34 -22.87
C SER A 190 -5.45 3.06 -24.36
N ASN A 191 -4.83 2.02 -24.92
CA ASN A 191 -5.03 1.60 -26.31
C ASN A 191 -6.24 0.68 -26.54
N GLY A 192 -7.02 0.38 -25.50
CA GLY A 192 -8.31 -0.28 -25.59
C GLY A 192 -8.22 -1.81 -25.60
N SER A 193 -9.12 -2.42 -24.84
CA SER A 193 -9.46 -3.84 -24.95
C SER A 193 -9.62 -4.24 -26.42
N PRO A 194 -9.10 -5.41 -26.86
CA PRO A 194 -9.53 -5.96 -28.14
C PRO A 194 -11.05 -6.16 -28.04
N LYS A 195 -11.79 -5.42 -28.86
CA LYS A 195 -13.21 -5.70 -29.09
C LYS A 195 -13.26 -7.12 -29.64
N THR A 196 -13.75 -8.05 -28.85
CA THR A 196 -14.20 -9.35 -29.33
C THR A 196 -15.25 -9.12 -30.41
N ALA A 197 -14.93 -9.50 -31.64
CA ALA A 197 -15.83 -9.90 -32.70
C ALA A 197 -15.11 -10.94 -33.57
#